data_AF-A0A540WJ38-F1
#
_entry.id   AF-A0A540WJ38-F1
#
_cell.length_a   1.000
_cell.length_b   1.000
_cell.length_c   1.000
_cell.angle_alpha   90.00
_cell.angle_beta   90.00
_cell.angle_gamma   90.00
#
_symmetry.space_group_name_H-M   'P 1'
#
loop_
_entity.id
_entity.type
_entity.pdbx_description
1 polymer ?
#
loop_
_entity_poly.entity_id
_entity_poly.type
_entity_poly.pdbx_seq_one_letter_code
_entity_poly.pdbx_strand_id
1 'polypeptide(L)'
;GQNFGEAGGGTVLGQLDGTYLFSPTLTFKGGYLRMLEPVAAYGMFRDDRVSAEARALLGGKLTLHAMGMVDFLSFSGNRGDTVVTVDAGPEYQFRPWLTGAAGYMLSNRSSSVDGGGLNYTRHEGYARLSVTY
;
A
#
# COMPACT_ATOMS: atom_id res chain seq x y z
N GLY A 1 -8.44 -12.51 -28.49
CA GLY A 1 -8.25 -11.11 -28.11
C GLY A 1 -9.32 -10.74 -27.12
N GLN A 2 -8.96 -10.17 -25.96
CA GLN A 2 -9.96 -9.66 -25.03
C GLN A 2 -10.37 -8.24 -25.43
N ASN A 3 -11.67 -8.01 -25.49
CA ASN A 3 -12.29 -6.79 -25.97
C ASN A 3 -12.49 -5.84 -24.78
N PHE A 4 -11.60 -4.85 -24.65
CA PHE A 4 -11.59 -3.88 -23.53
C PHE A 4 -12.51 -2.66 -23.77
N GLY A 5 -13.35 -2.69 -24.81
CA GLY A 5 -14.15 -1.55 -25.26
C GLY A 5 -15.61 -1.49 -24.77
N GLU A 6 -16.15 -2.57 -24.19
CA GLU A 6 -17.51 -2.56 -23.63
C GLU A 6 -17.45 -2.39 -22.11
N ALA A 7 -18.25 -1.45 -21.59
CA ALA A 7 -18.40 -1.15 -20.17
C ALA A 7 -18.66 -2.45 -19.37
N GLY A 8 -17.63 -2.93 -18.68
CA GLY A 8 -17.59 -4.28 -18.11
C GLY A 8 -16.23 -4.99 -18.24
N GLY A 9 -15.18 -4.30 -18.68
CA GLY A 9 -13.84 -4.87 -18.73
C GLY A 9 -13.30 -5.19 -17.33
N GLY A 10 -12.81 -6.41 -17.12
CA GLY A 10 -12.29 -6.84 -15.83
C GLY A 10 -11.00 -6.10 -15.43
N THR A 11 -10.83 -5.90 -14.13
CA THR A 11 -9.56 -5.43 -13.56
C THR A 11 -8.51 -6.53 -13.68
N VAL A 12 -7.38 -6.23 -14.31
CA VAL A 12 -6.23 -7.12 -14.37
C VAL A 12 -5.27 -6.75 -13.24
N LEU A 13 -4.96 -7.72 -12.37
CA LEU A 13 -4.04 -7.55 -11.26
C LEU A 13 -2.89 -8.55 -11.38
N GLY A 14 -1.67 -8.03 -11.33
CA GLY A 14 -0.43 -8.80 -11.20
C GLY A 14 0.29 -8.37 -9.93
N GLN A 15 0.73 -9.33 -9.12
CA GLN A 15 1.39 -9.06 -7.86
C GLN A 15 2.56 -10.03 -7.67
N LEU A 16 3.70 -9.49 -7.25
CA LEU A 16 4.90 -10.23 -6.91
C LEU A 16 5.36 -9.76 -5.53
N ASP A 17 5.48 -10.70 -4.59
CA ASP A 17 5.99 -10.43 -3.24
C ASP A 17 7.19 -11.33 -2.95
N GLY A 18 8.21 -10.74 -2.33
CA GLY A 18 9.35 -11.45 -1.76
C GLY A 18 9.43 -11.18 -0.26
N THR A 19 9.66 -12.23 0.52
CA THR A 19 9.91 -12.11 1.97
C THR A 19 11.27 -12.69 2.29
N TYR A 20 12.05 -11.96 3.06
CA TYR A 20 13.38 -12.36 3.49
C TYR A 20 13.50 -12.26 5.01
N LEU A 21 13.76 -13.40 5.65
CA LEU A 21 14.02 -13.49 7.08
C LEU A 21 15.52 -13.25 7.31
N PHE A 22 15.89 -12.03 7.73
CA PHE A 22 17.29 -11.69 7.99
C PHE A 22 17.79 -12.31 9.30
N SER A 23 16.94 -12.33 10.32
CA SER A 23 17.20 -12.98 11.61
C SER A 23 15.89 -13.53 12.20
N PRO A 24 15.92 -14.34 13.29
CA PRO A 24 14.69 -14.81 13.94
C PRO A 24 13.75 -13.69 14.42
N THR A 25 14.26 -12.46 14.50
CA THR A 25 13.53 -11.28 14.98
C THR A 25 13.41 -10.16 13.95
N LEU A 26 13.97 -10.30 12.73
CA LEU A 26 13.94 -9.25 11.73
C LEU A 26 13.56 -9.82 10.35
N THR A 27 12.47 -9.29 9.80
CA THR A 27 11.93 -9.70 8.50
C THR A 27 11.82 -8.49 7.59
N PHE A 28 12.22 -8.69 6.33
CA PHE A 28 12.00 -7.74 5.25
C PHE A 28 11.02 -8.32 4.25
N LYS A 29 10.13 -7.47 3.73
CA LYS A 29 9.23 -7.81 2.62
C LYS A 29 9.36 -6.75 1.54
N GLY A 30 9.44 -7.19 0.29
CA GLY A 30 9.38 -6.34 -0.89
C GLY A 30 8.24 -6.81 -1.77
N GLY A 31 7.59 -5.88 -2.45
CA GLY A 31 6.44 -6.17 -3.30
C GLY A 31 6.37 -5.25 -4.50
N TYR A 32 5.84 -5.79 -5.59
CA TYR A 32 5.43 -5.03 -6.76
C TYR A 32 4.01 -5.44 -7.15
N LEU A 33 3.14 -4.46 -7.36
CA LEU A 33 1.78 -4.66 -7.82
C LEU A 33 1.55 -3.83 -9.08
N ARG A 34 0.89 -4.43 -10.06
CA ARG A 34 0.39 -3.77 -11.26
C ARG A 34 -1.11 -4.04 -11.36
N MET A 35 -1.87 -2.96 -11.47
CA MET A 35 -3.31 -3.01 -11.71
C MET A 35 -3.66 -2.26 -12.99
N LEU A 36 -4.52 -2.84 -13.81
CA LEU A 36 -5.09 -2.23 -15.01
C LEU A 36 -6.60 -2.32 -14.92
N GLU A 37 -7.28 -1.18 -14.93
CA GLU A 37 -8.73 -1.10 -14.79
C GLU A 37 -9.33 -0.22 -15.90
N PRO A 38 -10.32 -0.70 -16.67
CA PRO A 38 -11.04 0.12 -17.61
C PRO A 38 -12.11 0.94 -16.87
N VAL A 39 -11.98 2.26 -16.92
CA VAL A 39 -12.89 3.23 -16.32
C VAL A 39 -13.79 3.82 -17.41
N ALA A 40 -15.10 3.59 -17.28
CA ALA A 40 -16.10 3.92 -18.30
C ALA A 40 -16.06 5.37 -18.84
N ALA A 41 -15.59 6.34 -18.04
CA ALA A 41 -15.48 7.74 -18.42
C ALA A 41 -14.05 8.22 -18.75
N TYR A 42 -13.02 7.45 -18.37
CA TYR A 42 -11.61 7.91 -18.38
C TYR A 42 -10.66 6.92 -19.05
N GLY A 43 -11.18 5.96 -19.82
CA GLY A 43 -10.37 4.95 -20.52
C GLY A 43 -9.66 4.02 -19.54
N MET A 44 -8.41 3.65 -19.83
CA MET A 44 -7.63 2.77 -18.96
C MET A 44 -6.98 3.54 -17.81
N PHE A 45 -7.18 3.05 -16.59
CA PHE A 45 -6.42 3.38 -15.40
C PHE A 45 -5.34 2.33 -15.17
N ARG A 46 -4.12 2.77 -14.85
CA ARG A 46 -3.00 1.92 -14.46
C ARG A 46 -2.45 2.38 -13.12
N ASP A 47 -2.20 1.43 -12.23
CA ASP A 47 -1.48 1.63 -10.98
C ASP A 47 -0.29 0.67 -10.92
N ASP A 48 0.92 1.22 -10.81
CA ASP A 48 2.14 0.47 -10.53
C ASP A 48 2.63 0.83 -9.13
N ARG A 49 2.54 -0.12 -8.18
CA ARG A 49 3.00 0.07 -6.80
C ARG A 49 4.25 -0.73 -6.54
N VAL A 50 5.28 -0.07 -6.01
CA VAL A 50 6.43 -0.71 -5.38
C VAL A 50 6.32 -0.52 -3.87
N SER A 51 6.49 -1.58 -3.10
CA SER A 51 6.40 -1.55 -1.64
C SER A 51 7.57 -2.25 -0.97
N ALA A 52 8.00 -1.73 0.16
CA ALA A 52 8.96 -2.39 1.05
C ALA A 52 8.49 -2.26 2.49
N GLU A 53 8.71 -3.30 3.29
CA GLU A 53 8.35 -3.36 4.69
C GLU A 53 9.46 -4.02 5.49
N ALA A 54 9.72 -3.50 6.68
CA ALA A 54 10.58 -4.11 7.69
C ALA A 54 9.77 -4.36 8.96
N ARG A 55 9.92 -5.54 9.56
CA ARG A 55 9.31 -5.91 10.85
C ARG A 55 10.36 -6.44 11.80
N ALA A 56 10.39 -5.90 13.02
CA ALA A 56 11.31 -6.30 14.08
C ALA A 56 10.54 -6.80 15.32
N LEU A 57 10.75 -8.05 15.72
CA LEU A 57 10.20 -8.65 16.93
C LEU A 57 11.15 -8.46 18.13
N LEU A 58 10.69 -7.73 19.13
CA LEU A 58 11.41 -7.39 20.34
C LEU A 58 10.77 -8.09 21.54
N GLY A 59 11.57 -8.85 22.29
CA GLY A 59 11.13 -9.53 23.51
C GLY A 59 9.99 -10.54 23.31
N GLY A 60 9.78 -11.04 22.08
CA GLY A 60 8.76 -12.03 21.75
C GLY A 60 7.31 -11.54 21.80
N LYS A 61 7.07 -10.23 22.01
CA LYS A 61 5.72 -9.67 22.14
C LYS A 61 5.50 -8.35 21.42
N LEU A 62 6.54 -7.53 21.30
CA LEU A 62 6.47 -6.23 20.64
C LEU A 62 7.01 -6.37 19.22
N THR A 63 6.21 -6.09 18.22
CA THR A 63 6.64 -5.97 16.84
C THR A 63 6.65 -4.50 16.44
N LEU A 64 7.78 -4.00 15.97
CA LEU A 64 7.85 -2.70 15.28
C LEU A 64 7.76 -2.95 13.78
N HIS A 65 6.97 -2.16 13.07
CA HIS A 65 6.96 -2.18 11.61
C HIS A 65 7.22 -0.80 11.04
N ALA A 66 7.84 -0.79 9.87
CA ALA A 66 7.98 0.38 9.02
C ALA A 66 7.78 -0.06 7.56
N MET A 67 6.96 0.66 6.82
CA MET A 67 6.58 0.36 5.46
C MET A 67 6.69 1.61 4.60
N GLY A 68 7.18 1.44 3.37
CA GLY A 68 7.20 2.47 2.35
C GLY A 68 6.57 1.95 1.06
N MET A 69 5.79 2.80 0.41
CA MET A 69 5.15 2.51 -0.87
C MET A 69 5.29 3.70 -1.81
N VAL A 70 5.47 3.41 -3.10
CA VAL A 70 5.39 4.38 -4.18
C VAL A 70 4.46 3.85 -5.25
N ASP A 71 3.39 4.59 -5.52
CA ASP A 71 2.39 4.31 -6.54
C ASP A 71 2.60 5.27 -7.72
N PHE A 72 2.69 4.71 -8.93
CA PHE A 72 2.67 5.47 -10.18
C PHE A 72 1.31 5.26 -10.86
N LEU A 73 0.45 6.26 -10.73
CA LEU A 73 -0.89 6.25 -11.28
C LEU A 73 -0.87 6.86 -12.68
N SER A 74 -1.44 6.18 -13.66
CA SER A 74 -1.58 6.68 -15.02
C SER A 74 -3.03 6.60 -15.47
N PHE A 75 -3.51 7.69 -16.05
CA PHE A 75 -4.87 7.83 -16.55
C PHE A 75 -4.84 8.08 -18.06
N SER A 76 -5.84 7.58 -18.78
CA SER A 76 -6.00 7.95 -20.20
C SER A 76 -6.14 9.48 -20.33
N GLY A 77 -5.47 10.07 -21.32
CA GLY A 77 -5.46 11.53 -21.50
C GLY A 77 -4.25 12.27 -20.91
N ASN A 78 -3.11 11.58 -20.74
CA ASN A 78 -1.79 12.16 -20.43
C ASN A 78 -1.57 12.61 -18.98
N ARG A 79 -2.46 12.25 -18.05
CA ARG A 79 -2.27 12.51 -16.62
C ARG A 79 -1.52 11.37 -15.94
N GLY A 80 -0.45 11.71 -15.22
CA GLY A 80 0.26 10.82 -14.33
C GLY A 80 0.33 11.40 -12.93
N ASP A 81 0.10 10.58 -11.91
CA ASP A 81 0.26 10.97 -10.52
C ASP A 81 1.25 10.04 -9.82
N THR A 82 1.94 10.55 -8.82
CA THR A 82 2.80 9.76 -7.94
C THR A 82 2.30 9.90 -6.52
N VAL A 83 2.08 8.78 -5.84
CA VAL A 83 1.75 8.75 -4.41
C VAL A 83 2.89 8.08 -3.67
N VAL A 84 3.45 8.77 -2.68
CA VAL A 84 4.43 8.22 -1.76
C VAL A 84 3.78 8.06 -0.41
N THR A 85 3.81 6.84 0.13
CA THR A 85 3.22 6.53 1.43
C THR A 85 4.27 5.90 2.34
N VAL A 86 4.38 6.40 3.56
CA VAL A 86 5.20 5.82 4.62
C VAL A 86 4.31 5.53 5.81
N ASP A 87 4.46 4.35 6.39
CA ASP A 87 3.71 3.89 7.55
C ASP A 87 4.66 3.29 8.59
N ALA A 88 4.42 3.56 9.86
CA ALA A 88 5.19 2.96 10.94
C ALA A 88 4.37 2.86 12.22
N GLY A 89 4.64 1.82 13.00
CA GLY A 89 3.97 1.66 14.28
C GLY A 89 4.39 0.45 15.11
N PRO A 90 4.04 0.43 16.39
CA PRO A 90 4.14 -0.74 17.23
C PRO A 90 2.90 -1.65 17.15
N GLU A 91 3.13 -2.94 17.30
CA GLU A 91 2.14 -3.97 17.57
C GLU A 91 2.57 -4.75 18.81
N TYR A 92 1.69 -4.91 19.80
CA TYR A 92 1.99 -5.59 21.06
C TYR A 92 1.00 -6.74 21.31
N GLN A 93 1.56 -7.92 21.54
CA GLN A 93 0.82 -9.10 21.95
C GLN A 93 0.64 -9.13 23.47
N PHE A 94 -0.52 -8.65 23.93
CA PHE A 94 -0.88 -8.68 25.36
C PHE A 94 -1.09 -10.12 25.84
N ARG A 95 -1.77 -10.92 25.02
CA ARG A 95 -2.04 -12.34 25.23
C ARG A 95 -1.96 -13.08 23.89
N PRO A 96 -1.80 -14.41 23.87
CA PRO A 96 -1.83 -15.19 22.63
C PRO A 96 -3.04 -14.91 21.73
N TRP A 97 -4.18 -14.59 22.35
CA TRP A 97 -5.46 -14.27 21.69
C TRP A 97 -5.75 -12.77 21.56
N LEU A 98 -4.88 -11.87 22.07
CA LEU A 98 -5.12 -10.42 22.10
C LEU A 98 -3.88 -9.64 21.66
N THR A 99 -4.03 -8.93 20.56
CA THR A 99 -2.99 -8.07 20.00
C THR A 99 -3.53 -6.66 19.80
N GLY A 100 -2.79 -5.65 20.22
CA GLY A 100 -3.07 -4.25 19.90
C GLY A 100 -1.99 -3.67 19.02
N ALA A 101 -2.36 -2.77 18.12
CA ALA A 101 -1.43 -2.02 17.30
C ALA A 101 -1.83 -0.54 17.27
N ALA A 102 -0.84 0.31 17.09
CA ALA A 102 -1.03 1.70 16.76
C ALA A 102 -0.03 2.06 15.66
N GLY A 103 -0.34 3.08 14.86
CA GLY A 103 0.56 3.50 13.81
C GLY A 103 0.19 4.84 13.24
N TYR A 104 1.07 5.29 12.36
CA TYR A 104 0.95 6.57 11.69
C TYR A 104 1.37 6.43 10.24
N MET A 105 0.47 6.84 9.35
CA MET A 105 0.65 6.85 7.93
C MET A 105 0.74 8.30 7.41
N LEU A 106 1.79 8.57 6.66
CA LEU A 106 1.99 9.80 5.91
C LEU A 106 1.91 9.49 4.42
N SER A 107 1.02 10.15 3.70
CA SER A 107 0.88 10.01 2.26
C SER A 107 0.98 11.35 1.56
N ASN A 108 1.80 11.43 0.51
CA ASN A 108 1.91 12.61 -0.34
C ASN A 108 1.58 12.22 -1.78
N ARG A 109 0.69 12.98 -2.42
CA ARG A 109 0.36 12.82 -3.83
C ARG A 109 0.78 14.05 -4.61
N SER A 110 1.50 13.82 -5.71
CA SER A 110 1.78 14.79 -6.76
C SER A 110 1.09 14.37 -8.06
N SER A 111 0.58 15.33 -8.83
CA SER A 111 -0.10 15.12 -10.11
C SER A 111 0.57 15.93 -11.21
N SER A 112 0.62 15.39 -12.43
CA SER A 112 1.15 16.08 -13.61
C SER A 112 0.22 17.15 -14.17
N VAL A 113 -0.99 17.28 -13.61
CA VAL A 113 -1.97 18.30 -14.00
C VAL A 113 -2.32 19.16 -12.79
N ASP A 114 -2.51 20.45 -13.04
CA ASP A 114 -2.95 21.37 -12.01
C ASP A 114 -4.46 21.24 -11.81
N GLY A 115 -4.87 20.98 -10.57
CA GLY A 115 -6.27 20.85 -10.19
C GLY A 115 -6.44 20.84 -8.68
N GLY A 116 -7.48 21.50 -8.19
CA GLY A 116 -7.78 21.54 -6.76
C GLY A 116 -7.99 20.13 -6.19
N GLY A 117 -7.33 19.82 -5.08
CA GLY A 117 -7.48 18.53 -4.38
C GLY A 117 -6.76 17.34 -5.02
N LEU A 118 -6.02 17.54 -6.12
CA LEU A 118 -5.22 16.47 -6.74
C LEU A 118 -3.91 16.25 -6.00
N ASN A 119 -3.24 17.34 -5.63
CA ASN A 119 -2.04 17.34 -4.81
C ASN A 119 -2.43 17.44 -3.34
N TYR A 120 -1.93 16.53 -2.50
CA TYR A 120 -2.19 16.57 -1.07
C TYR A 120 -1.06 15.96 -0.26
N THR A 121 -1.01 16.36 1.02
CA THR A 121 -0.31 15.61 2.07
C THR A 121 -1.35 15.20 3.10
N ARG A 122 -1.40 13.91 3.43
CA ARG A 122 -2.36 13.33 4.35
C ARG A 122 -1.63 12.68 5.53
N HIS A 123 -2.13 12.95 6.72
CA HIS A 123 -1.64 12.44 7.99
C HIS A 123 -2.75 11.60 8.63
N GLU A 124 -2.50 10.30 8.81
CA GLU A 124 -3.49 9.36 9.34
C GLU A 124 -2.89 8.58 10.51
N GLY A 125 -3.42 8.80 11.71
CA GLY A 125 -3.13 7.95 12.87
C GLY A 125 -4.18 6.86 12.99
N TYR A 126 -3.78 5.66 13.41
CA TYR A 126 -4.72 4.58 13.65
C TYR A 126 -4.37 3.78 14.91
N ALA A 127 -5.39 3.09 15.41
CA ALA A 127 -5.26 2.05 16.42
C ALA A 127 -6.07 0.84 15.97
N ARG A 128 -5.56 -0.36 16.23
CA ARG A 128 -6.19 -1.63 15.89
C ARG A 128 -6.16 -2.55 17.10
N LEU A 129 -7.26 -3.24 17.36
CA LEU A 129 -7.33 -4.33 18.33
C LEU A 129 -7.78 -5.59 17.59
N SER A 130 -7.02 -6.67 17.74
CA SER A 130 -7.28 -7.96 17.12
C SER A 130 -7.48 -9.02 18.21
N VAL A 131 -8.57 -9.79 18.07
CA VAL A 131 -8.90 -10.92 18.94
C VAL A 131 -8.98 -12.18 18.09
N THR A 132 -8.26 -13.22 18.49
CA THR A 132 -8.28 -14.54 17.82
C THR A 132 -8.75 -15.58 18.83
N TYR A 133 -9.73 -16.39 18.45
CA TYR A 133 -10.33 -17.43 19.31
C TYR A 133 -10.16 -18.83 18.69
#